data_AF-A0AA90P8H0-F1
#
_entry.id   AF-A0AA90P8H0-F1
#
_cell.length_a   1.000
_cell.length_b   1.000
_cell.length_c   1.000
_cell.angle_alpha   90.00
_cell.angle_beta   90.00
_cell.angle_gamma   90.00
#
_symmetry.space_group_name_H-M   'P 1'
#
loop_
_entity.id
_entity.type
_entity.pdbx_description
1 polymer ?
#
loop_
_entity_poly.entity_id
_entity_poly.type
_entity_poly.pdbx_seq_one_letter_code
_entity_poly.pdbx_strand_id
1 'polypeptide(L)'
;MEDVLKIRVINTSPDCILVTSGATHGLQLIALGLLEEGSTVFLNTPSYLYSRHASQSAGIHLRGVSMDEKGMIPFEICNIRNYQNRAAIYSIPSFHNPTGIVMPSFRRNSILEM
;
A
#
# COMPACT_ATOMS: atom_id res chain seq x y z
N MET A 1 -12.94 6.39 -18.85
CA MET A 1 -11.79 5.90 -18.05
C MET A 1 -10.56 6.76 -18.28
N GLU A 2 -10.24 7.09 -19.54
CA GLU A 2 -9.15 8.02 -19.87
C GLU A 2 -9.22 9.37 -19.14
N ASP A 3 -10.40 9.97 -19.02
CA ASP A 3 -10.54 11.30 -18.38
C ASP A 3 -10.16 11.28 -16.89
N VAL A 4 -10.45 10.19 -16.17
CA VAL A 4 -10.10 10.05 -14.75
C VAL A 4 -8.59 9.86 -14.57
N LEU A 5 -7.94 9.13 -15.48
CA LEU A 5 -6.48 8.92 -15.46
C LEU A 5 -5.73 10.23 -15.76
N LYS A 6 -6.23 11.02 -16.71
CA LYS A 6 -5.69 12.35 -17.04
C LYS A 6 -5.78 13.30 -15.84
N ILE A 7 -6.90 13.31 -15.11
CA ILE A 7 -7.08 14.13 -13.90
C ILE A 7 -6.08 13.74 -12.79
N ARG A 8 -5.69 12.46 -12.73
CA ARG A 8 -4.75 11.94 -11.71
C ARG A 8 -3.30 11.84 -12.18
N VAL A 9 -2.99 12.29 -13.40
CA VAL A 9 -1.65 12.25 -14.00
C VAL A 9 -1.06 10.82 -13.99
N ILE A 10 -1.91 9.82 -14.24
CA ILE A 10 -1.48 8.41 -14.32
C ILE A 10 -1.16 8.08 -15.78
N ASN A 11 0.12 7.86 -16.08
CA ASN A 11 0.57 7.46 -17.41
C ASN A 11 0.58 5.92 -17.52
N THR A 12 -0.41 5.34 -18.19
CA THR A 12 -0.53 3.88 -18.35
C THR A 12 -1.27 3.50 -19.64
N SER A 13 -1.03 2.29 -20.17
CA SER A 13 -1.75 1.72 -21.32
C SER A 13 -3.11 1.14 -20.88
N PRO A 14 -4.15 1.17 -21.73
CA PRO A 14 -5.39 0.44 -21.48
C PRO A 14 -5.19 -1.04 -21.12
N ASP A 15 -4.18 -1.70 -21.71
CA ASP A 15 -3.87 -3.12 -21.44
C ASP A 15 -3.37 -3.38 -20.01
N CYS A 16 -2.94 -2.33 -19.31
CA CYS A 16 -2.49 -2.38 -17.92
C CYS A 16 -3.61 -2.07 -16.92
N ILE A 17 -4.86 -1.95 -17.38
CA ILE A 17 -6.01 -1.63 -16.53
C ILE A 17 -6.89 -2.86 -16.35
N LEU A 18 -7.03 -3.31 -15.10
CA LEU A 18 -7.96 -4.37 -14.72
C LEU A 18 -9.15 -3.79 -13.93
N VAL A 19 -10.36 -3.97 -14.47
CA VAL A 19 -11.59 -3.61 -13.75
C VAL A 19 -11.85 -4.64 -12.66
N THR A 20 -12.08 -4.17 -11.42
CA THR A 20 -12.34 -5.03 -10.25
C THR A 20 -13.70 -4.69 -9.63
N SER A 21 -14.21 -5.59 -8.79
CA SER A 21 -15.47 -5.39 -8.04
C SER A 21 -15.34 -4.42 -6.86
N GLY A 22 -14.22 -3.70 -6.76
CA GLY A 22 -13.91 -2.75 -5.68
C GLY A 22 -12.51 -2.95 -5.09
N ALA A 23 -12.11 -2.02 -4.21
CA ALA A 23 -10.76 -1.96 -3.66
C ALA A 23 -10.33 -3.27 -2.95
N THR A 24 -11.25 -3.91 -2.22
CA THR A 24 -10.98 -5.20 -1.57
C THR A 24 -10.66 -6.30 -2.56
N HIS A 25 -11.44 -6.41 -3.65
CA HIS A 25 -11.19 -7.41 -4.69
C HIS A 25 -9.83 -7.13 -5.36
N GLY A 26 -9.52 -5.86 -5.65
CA GLY A 26 -8.20 -5.47 -6.17
C GLY A 26 -7.04 -5.85 -5.22
N LEU A 27 -7.16 -5.59 -3.92
CA LEU A 27 -6.15 -5.98 -2.93
C LEU A 27 -5.97 -7.50 -2.86
N GLN A 28 -7.06 -8.26 -2.96
CA GLN A 28 -6.98 -9.72 -2.99
C GLN A 28 -6.24 -10.23 -4.24
N LEU A 29 -6.50 -9.65 -5.41
CA LEU A 29 -5.78 -10.01 -6.64
C LEU A 29 -4.30 -9.66 -6.57
N ILE A 30 -3.94 -8.50 -5.99
CA ILE A 30 -2.54 -8.12 -5.75
C ILE A 30 -1.87 -9.14 -4.82
N ALA A 31 -2.53 -9.50 -3.72
CA ALA A 31 -1.99 -10.44 -2.75
C ALA A 31 -1.76 -11.84 -3.33
N LEU A 32 -2.67 -12.34 -4.17
CA LEU A 32 -2.58 -13.68 -4.75
C LEU A 32 -1.75 -13.73 -6.05
N GLY A 33 -1.68 -12.64 -6.79
CA GLY A 33 -1.09 -12.61 -8.13
C GLY A 33 0.29 -11.97 -8.21
N LEU A 34 0.65 -11.06 -7.28
CA LEU A 34 1.90 -10.31 -7.32
C LEU A 34 2.83 -10.59 -6.13
N LEU A 35 2.29 -11.04 -4.99
CA LEU A 35 3.10 -11.33 -3.81
C LEU A 35 3.43 -12.83 -3.76
N GLU A 36 4.69 -13.13 -3.46
CA GLU A 36 5.14 -14.50 -3.20
C GLU A 36 4.86 -14.91 -1.74
N GLU A 37 4.74 -16.20 -1.48
CA GLU A 37 4.72 -16.74 -0.12
C GLU A 37 5.94 -16.25 0.67
N GLY A 38 5.72 -15.82 1.91
CA GLY A 38 6.75 -15.22 2.77
C GLY A 38 6.96 -13.72 2.56
N SER A 39 6.34 -13.10 1.55
CA SER A 39 6.42 -11.65 1.34
C SER A 39 5.94 -10.86 2.57
N THR A 40 6.55 -9.70 2.80
CA THR A 40 6.20 -8.80 3.91
C THR A 40 5.50 -7.55 3.40
N VAL A 41 4.27 -7.31 3.85
CA VAL A 41 3.55 -6.07 3.58
C VAL A 41 3.68 -5.14 4.78
N PHE A 42 4.28 -3.97 4.57
CA PHE A 42 4.38 -2.90 5.54
C PHE A 42 3.12 -2.04 5.49
N LEU A 43 2.50 -1.79 6.64
CA LEU A 43 1.24 -1.06 6.70
C LEU A 43 1.19 -0.12 7.91
N ASN A 44 0.47 0.98 7.76
CA ASN A 44 0.15 1.91 8.86
C ASN A 44 -0.43 1.16 10.08
N THR A 45 -0.09 1.60 11.30
CA THR A 45 -0.75 1.12 12.52
C THR A 45 -1.36 2.30 13.29
N PRO A 46 -2.68 2.26 13.62
CA PRO A 46 -3.67 1.23 13.26
C PRO A 46 -4.06 1.29 11.78
N SER A 47 -4.40 0.16 11.15
CA SER A 47 -4.88 0.13 9.76
C SER A 47 -6.07 -0.81 9.57
N TYR A 48 -6.96 -0.40 8.69
CA TYR A 48 -8.11 -1.17 8.23
C TYR A 48 -7.73 -2.56 7.69
N LEU A 49 -6.53 -2.76 7.15
CA LEU A 49 -6.12 -4.07 6.62
C LEU A 49 -5.86 -5.12 7.70
N TYR A 50 -5.50 -4.72 8.93
CA TYR A 50 -5.25 -5.66 10.01
C TYR A 50 -6.49 -6.46 10.42
N SER A 51 -7.70 -5.94 10.15
CA SER A 51 -8.95 -6.62 10.46
C SER A 51 -9.39 -7.62 9.37
N ARG A 52 -8.64 -7.74 8.27
CA ARG A 52 -9.02 -8.59 7.13
C ARG A 52 -8.12 -9.81 6.99
N HIS A 53 -8.72 -10.99 7.17
CA HIS A 53 -8.08 -12.31 7.11
C HIS A 53 -7.42 -12.69 5.77
N ALA A 54 -7.67 -11.94 4.70
CA ALA A 54 -7.23 -12.31 3.34
C ALA A 54 -5.70 -12.42 3.18
N SER A 55 -4.92 -11.65 3.94
CA SER A 55 -3.46 -11.69 3.84
C SER A 55 -2.84 -12.91 4.53
N GLN A 56 -3.46 -13.42 5.59
CA GLN A 56 -2.92 -14.55 6.35
C GLN A 56 -3.01 -15.86 5.56
N SER A 57 -4.05 -16.04 4.73
CA SER A 57 -4.25 -17.25 3.94
C SER A 57 -3.27 -17.43 2.78
N ALA A 58 -2.53 -16.39 2.39
CA ALA A 58 -1.55 -16.42 1.30
C ALA A 58 -0.09 -16.52 1.77
N GLY A 59 0.14 -16.76 3.07
CA GLY A 59 1.50 -16.81 3.64
C GLY A 59 2.22 -15.45 3.65
N ILE A 60 1.47 -14.35 3.64
CA ILE A 60 2.00 -12.98 3.66
C ILE A 60 2.13 -12.50 5.11
N HIS A 61 3.28 -11.93 5.43
CA HIS A 61 3.56 -11.32 6.73
C HIS A 61 3.12 -9.87 6.74
N LEU A 62 2.26 -9.49 7.70
CA LEU A 62 1.85 -8.10 7.89
C LEU A 62 2.73 -7.42 8.95
N ARG A 63 3.49 -6.40 8.55
CA ARG A 63 4.37 -5.64 9.46
C ARG A 63 3.83 -4.22 9.67
N GLY A 64 3.55 -3.92 10.93
CA GLY A 64 3.01 -2.63 11.33
C GLY A 64 4.11 -1.57 11.31
N VAL A 65 3.74 -0.38 10.86
CA VAL A 65 4.60 0.80 10.79
C VAL A 65 3.92 1.91 11.57
N SER A 66 4.63 2.48 12.53
CA SER A 66 4.14 3.57 13.36
C SER A 66 3.81 4.79 12.51
N MET A 67 2.93 5.62 13.05
CA MET A 67 2.52 6.87 12.44
C MET A 67 2.76 8.04 13.39
N ASP A 68 3.09 9.19 12.81
CA ASP A 68 2.97 10.50 13.46
C ASP A 68 1.80 11.28 12.84
N GLU A 69 1.63 12.55 13.22
CA GLU A 69 0.60 13.45 12.67
C GLU A 69 0.72 13.66 11.15
N LYS A 70 1.84 13.27 10.55
CA LYS A 70 2.10 13.37 9.11
C LYS A 70 1.91 12.02 8.40
N GLY A 71 1.51 10.97 9.12
CA GLY A 71 1.27 9.64 8.58
C GLY A 71 2.39 8.66 8.87
N MET A 72 2.57 7.65 8.00
CA MET A 72 3.58 6.60 8.15
C MET A 72 4.99 7.18 8.38
N ILE A 73 5.71 6.68 9.38
CA ILE A 73 7.09 7.11 9.69
C ILE A 73 8.05 6.41 8.73
N PRO A 74 8.74 7.15 7.83
CA PRO A 74 9.58 6.55 6.81
C PRO A 74 10.75 5.74 7.39
N PHE A 75 11.36 6.23 8.48
CA PHE A 75 12.52 5.59 9.08
C PHE A 75 12.30 4.12 9.47
N GLU A 76 11.08 3.75 9.86
CA GLU A 76 10.74 2.38 10.27
C GLU A 76 10.72 1.38 9.10
N ILE A 77 10.70 1.87 7.86
CA ILE A 77 10.70 1.07 6.63
C ILE A 77 11.96 1.25 5.78
N CYS A 78 12.97 1.99 6.25
CA CYS A 78 14.22 2.22 5.51
C CYS A 78 14.95 0.93 5.10
N ASN A 79 14.75 -0.17 5.83
CA ASN A 79 15.36 -1.46 5.54
C ASN A 79 14.55 -2.33 4.58
N ILE A 80 13.52 -1.79 3.91
CA ILE A 80 12.65 -2.55 3.00
C ILE A 80 13.43 -3.22 1.86
N ARG A 81 14.52 -2.61 1.39
CA ARG A 81 15.40 -3.18 0.34
C ARG A 81 16.07 -4.49 0.76
N ASN A 82 16.23 -4.74 2.06
CA ASN A 82 16.82 -5.98 2.55
C ASN A 82 15.91 -7.21 2.35
N TYR A 83 14.64 -7.00 1.97
CA TYR A 83 13.67 -8.05 1.72
C TYR A 83 13.74 -8.63 0.29
N GLN A 84 14.77 -8.30 -0.51
CA GLN A 84 15.03 -8.93 -1.82
C GLN A 84 13.80 -8.97 -2.75
N ASN A 85 13.09 -7.86 -2.87
CA ASN A 85 11.83 -7.71 -3.65
C ASN A 85 10.61 -8.47 -3.10
N ARG A 86 10.71 -9.11 -1.93
CA ARG A 86 9.60 -9.76 -1.23
C ARG A 86 8.95 -8.83 -0.22
N ALA A 87 8.79 -7.56 -0.58
CA ALA A 87 8.15 -6.56 0.26
C ALA A 87 7.27 -5.59 -0.52
N ALA A 88 6.19 -5.16 0.12
CA ALA A 88 5.30 -4.14 -0.41
C ALA A 88 4.87 -3.17 0.70
N ILE A 89 4.46 -1.96 0.31
CA ILE A 89 3.92 -0.95 1.24
C ILE A 89 2.45 -0.76 0.93
N TYR A 90 1.61 -0.84 1.96
CA TYR A 90 0.22 -0.42 1.92
C TYR A 90 0.04 0.83 2.77
N SER A 91 -0.49 1.89 2.16
CA SER A 91 -0.82 3.13 2.87
C SER A 91 -2.08 3.78 2.32
N ILE A 92 -2.77 4.52 3.19
CA ILE A 92 -3.89 5.40 2.83
C ILE A 92 -3.40 6.84 3.03
N PRO A 93 -2.77 7.48 2.02
CA PRO A 93 -2.07 8.74 2.20
C PRO A 93 -2.99 9.96 2.27
N SER A 94 -4.27 9.82 1.92
CA SER A 94 -5.26 10.89 1.97
C SER A 94 -6.45 10.41 2.80
N PHE A 95 -6.79 11.14 3.87
CA PHE A 95 -7.86 10.79 4.81
C PHE A 95 -7.72 9.37 5.35
N HIS A 96 -6.57 9.11 5.98
CA HIS A 96 -6.23 7.81 6.52
C HIS A 96 -7.34 7.27 7.45
N ASN A 97 -7.76 6.02 7.26
CA ASN A 97 -8.74 5.38 8.13
C ASN A 97 -8.02 4.62 9.26
N PRO A 98 -8.28 4.86 10.56
CA PRO A 98 -9.38 5.67 11.15
C PRO A 98 -9.01 7.11 11.54
N THR A 99 -7.76 7.51 11.39
CA THR A 99 -7.22 8.73 12.02
C THR A 99 -7.55 10.06 11.31
N GLY A 100 -8.06 10.01 10.08
CA GLY A 100 -8.33 11.17 9.23
C GLY A 100 -7.09 11.87 8.68
N ILE A 101 -5.88 11.43 9.04
CA ILE A 101 -4.61 12.11 8.69
C ILE A 101 -4.43 12.19 7.17
N VAL A 102 -3.97 13.35 6.71
CA VAL A 102 -3.56 13.58 5.31
C VAL A 102 -2.04 13.70 5.26
N MET A 103 -1.39 12.76 4.58
CA MET A 103 0.06 12.73 4.44
C MET A 103 0.51 13.88 3.52
N PRO A 104 1.38 14.79 3.99
CA PRO A 104 1.87 15.90 3.18
C PRO A 104 2.82 15.41 2.07
N SER A 105 3.00 16.20 1.01
CA SER A 105 3.76 15.79 -0.17
C SER A 105 5.20 15.38 0.13
N PHE A 106 5.90 16.08 1.03
CA PHE A 106 7.27 15.71 1.40
C PHE A 106 7.33 14.31 2.02
N ARG A 107 6.32 13.92 2.82
CA ARG A 107 6.28 12.60 3.46
C ARG A 107 6.00 11.50 2.44
N ARG A 108 5.15 11.77 1.44
CA ARG A 108 4.91 10.85 0.31
C ARG A 108 6.19 10.62 -0.49
N ASN A 109 6.91 11.70 -0.81
CA ASN A 109 8.17 11.61 -1.55
C ASN A 109 9.24 10.83 -0.78
N SER A 110 9.38 11.08 0.53
CA SER A 110 10.33 10.31 1.35
C SER A 110 10.04 8.80 1.38
N ILE A 111 8.79 8.37 1.21
CA ILE A 111 8.43 6.94 1.12
C ILE A 111 8.71 6.40 -0.29
N LEU A 112 8.48 7.20 -1.33
CA LEU A 112 8.72 6.81 -2.72
C LEU A 112 10.21 6.68 -3.07
N GLU A 113 11.09 7.41 -2.38
CA GLU A 113 12.53 7.43 -2.61
C GLU A 113 13.30 6.29 -1.90
N MET A 114 12.58 5.43 -1.14
CA MET A 114 13.15 4.33 -0.37
C MET A 114 13.65 3.16 -1.18
#